data_AF-A0A1F5CTI2-F1
#
_entry.id   AF-A0A1F5CTI2-F1
#
_cell.length_a   1.000
_cell.length_b   1.000
_cell.length_c   1.000
_cell.angle_alpha   90.00
_cell.angle_beta   90.00
_cell.angle_gamma   90.00
#
_symmetry.space_group_name_H-M   'P 1'
#
loop_
_entity.id
_entity.type
_entity.pdbx_description
1 polymer ?
#
loop_
_entity_poly.entity_id
_entity_poly.type
_entity_poly.pdbx_seq_one_letter_code
_entity_poly.pdbx_strand_id
1 'polypeptide(L)' 'MESTRVEAETLFRLVEQLYGAVLAEAELEEVRKGVERIVEASSELRAVKLGNWDEPFTVFTPRRRRGK' A
#
# COMPACT_ATOMS: atom_id res chain seq x y z
N MET A 1 -2.00 5.67 -17.07
CA MET A 1 -0.53 5.45 -17.05
C MET A 1 0.21 6.66 -16.49
N GLU A 2 -0.09 7.89 -16.92
CA GLU A 2 0.57 9.08 -16.35
C GLU A 2 0.22 9.31 -14.87
N SER A 3 -1.04 9.10 -14.48
CA SER A 3 -1.49 9.21 -13.09
C SER A 3 -0.82 8.21 -12.14
N THR A 4 -0.63 6.95 -12.55
CA THR A 4 0.02 5.91 -11.72
C THR A 4 1.52 6.19 -11.54
N ARG A 5 2.17 6.77 -12.55
CA ARG A 5 3.58 7.19 -12.45
C ARG A 5 3.77 8.34 -11.45
N VAL A 6 2.90 9.35 -11.51
CA VAL A 6 2.93 10.48 -10.56
C VAL A 6 2.62 10.00 -9.13
N GLU A 7 1.66 9.09 -8.98
CA GLU A 7 1.33 8.46 -7.70
C GLU A 7 2.53 7.67 -7.12
N ALA A 8 3.18 6.83 -7.94
CA ALA A 8 4.35 6.07 -7.51
C ALA A 8 5.52 6.98 -7.10
N GLU A 9 5.80 8.05 -7.84
CA GLU A 9 6.85 9.00 -7.49
C GLU A 9 6.54 9.74 -6.18
N THR A 10 5.28 10.14 -5.97
CA THR A 10 4.84 10.82 -4.75
C THR A 10 4.98 9.90 -3.54
N LEU A 11 4.55 8.64 -3.66
CA LEU A 11 4.65 7.65 -2.59
C LEU A 11 6.10 7.26 -2.31
N PHE A 12 6.95 7.13 -3.34
CA PHE A 12 8.36 6.87 -3.16
C PHE A 12 9.05 8.01 -2.37
N ARG A 13 8.79 9.28 -2.73
CA ARG A 13 9.32 10.42 -1.98
C ARG A 13 8.90 10.43 -0.51
N LEU A 14 7.67 10.02 -0.21
CA LEU A 14 7.21 9.89 1.16
C LEU A 14 7.99 8.81 1.93
N VAL A 15 8.22 7.66 1.30
CA VAL A 15 9.00 6.57 1.90
C VAL A 15 10.46 6.99 2.09
N GLU A 16 11.07 7.64 1.09
CA GLU A 16 12.43 8.19 1.16
C GLU A 16 12.56 9.23 2.28
N GLN A 17 11.59 10.14 2.45
CA GLN A 17 11.60 11.12 3.53
C GLN A 17 11.53 10.47 4.92
N LEU A 18 10.74 9.39 5.07
CA LEU A 18 10.54 8.73 6.36
C LEU A 18 11.66 7.75 6.73
N TYR A 19 12.22 7.06 5.74
CA TYR A 19 13.10 5.90 5.96
C TYR A 19 14.42 5.96 5.18
N GLY A 20 14.63 6.95 4.31
CA GLY A 20 15.84 7.01 3.47
C GLY A 20 17.14 7.14 4.27
N ALA A 21 17.10 7.72 5.46
CA ALA A 21 18.28 7.85 6.32
C ALA A 21 18.86 6.51 6.82
N VAL A 22 18.08 5.42 6.77
CA VAL A 22 18.51 4.07 7.22
C VAL A 22 18.68 3.08 6.08
N LEU A 23 18.58 3.53 4.83
CA LEU A 23 18.66 2.67 3.65
C LEU A 23 19.88 3.03 2.81
N ALA A 24 20.57 2.01 2.31
CA ALA A 24 21.58 2.19 1.26
C ALA A 24 20.91 2.56 -0.07
N GLU A 25 21.66 3.18 -0.98
CA GLU A 25 21.16 3.57 -2.30
C GLU A 25 20.55 2.40 -3.09
N ALA A 26 21.18 1.22 -3.01
CA ALA A 26 20.67 0.01 -3.65
C ALA A 26 19.33 -0.46 -3.06
N GLU A 27 19.13 -0.28 -1.75
CA GLU A 27 17.88 -0.64 -1.08
C GLU A 27 16.77 0.37 -1.41
N LEU A 28 17.11 1.66 -1.51
CA LEU A 28 16.19 2.70 -1.97
C LEU A 28 15.70 2.45 -3.40
N GLU A 29 16.57 2.01 -4.30
CA GLU A 29 16.17 1.66 -5.66
C GLU A 29 15.24 0.44 -5.69
N GLU A 30 15.45 -0.57 -4.84
CA GLU A 30 14.51 -1.69 -4.72
C GLU A 30 13.17 -1.27 -4.11
N VAL A 31 13.17 -0.36 -3.14
CA VAL A 31 11.96 0.25 -2.59
C VAL A 31 11.18 0.98 -3.69
N ARG A 32 11.87 1.76 -4.54
CA ARG A 32 11.26 2.46 -5.67
C ARG A 32 10.53 1.50 -6.61
N LYS A 33 11.21 0.42 -7.04
CA LYS A 33 10.60 -0.65 -7.87
C LYS A 33 9.44 -1.35 -7.16
N GLY A 34 9.50 -1.47 -5.84
CA GLY A 34 8.42 -2.03 -5.03
C GLY A 34 7.18 -1.13 -5.03
N VAL A 35 7.37 0.18 -4.84
CA VAL A 35 6.29 1.18 -4.88
C VAL A 35 5.61 1.19 -6.25
N GLU A 36 6.38 1.18 -7.35
CA GLU A 36 5.82 1.13 -8.71
C GLU A 36 4.90 -0.08 -8.91
N ARG A 37 5.37 -1.28 -8.53
CA ARG A 37 4.59 -2.52 -8.62
C ARG A 37 3.32 -2.50 -7.75
N ILE A 38 3.39 -1.93 -6.55
CA ILE A 38 2.23 -1.80 -5.65
C ILE A 38 1.19 -0.84 -6.25
N VAL A 39 1.61 0.28 -6.83
CA VAL A 39 0.70 1.25 -7.44
C VAL A 39 0.02 0.66 -8.67
N GLU A 40 0.74 -0.11 -9.48
CA GLU A 40 0.18 -0.84 -10.63
C GLU A 40 -0.90 -1.84 -10.16
N ALA A 41 -0.57 -2.72 -9.22
CA ALA A 41 -1.54 -3.67 -8.67
C ALA A 41 -2.74 -2.96 -8.00
N SER A 42 -2.50 -1.84 -7.30
CA SER A 42 -3.56 -1.05 -6.68
C SER A 42 -4.46 -0.36 -7.71
N SER A 43 -3.93 0.01 -8.88
CA SER A 43 -4.73 0.51 -10.00
C SER A 43 -5.70 -0.55 -10.51
N GLU A 44 -5.24 -1.80 -10.63
CA GLU A 44 -6.08 -2.92 -11.03
C GLU A 44 -7.16 -3.23 -9.99
N LEU A 45 -6.81 -3.23 -8.71
CA LEU A 45 -7.76 -3.42 -7.61
C LEU A 45 -8.83 -2.31 -7.57
N ARG A 46 -8.44 -1.05 -7.79
CA ARG A 46 -9.38 0.09 -7.85
C ARG A 46 -10.33 0.02 -9.05
N ALA A 47 -10.00 -0.73 -10.10
CA ALA A 47 -10.89 -0.94 -11.23
C ALA A 47 -12.08 -1.86 -10.88
N VAL A 48 -12.00 -2.61 -9.78
CA VAL A 48 -13.09 -3.45 -9.27
C VAL A 48 -14.13 -2.55 -8.59
N LYS A 49 -15.37 -2.55 -9.12
CA LYS A 49 -16.47 -1.81 -8.53
C LYS A 49 -17.03 -2.55 -7.32
N LEU A 50 -16.88 -1.94 -6.14
CA LEU A 50 -17.48 -2.42 -4.91
C LEU A 50 -18.84 -1.73 -4.67
N GLY A 51 -19.80 -2.49 -4.18
CA GLY A 51 -21.06 -2.01 -3.60
C GLY A 51 -20.97 -1.91 -2.08
N ASN A 52 -21.94 -1.23 -1.47
CA ASN A 52 -21.98 -1.04 -0.01
C ASN A 52 -22.16 -2.35 0.77
N TRP A 53 -22.54 -3.43 0.10
CA TRP A 53 -22.76 -4.76 0.67
C TRP A 53 -21.49 -5.63 0.62
N ASP A 54 -20.43 -5.16 -0.04
CA ASP A 54 -19.16 -5.87 -0.10
C ASP A 54 -18.40 -5.63 1.21
N GLU A 55 -18.52 -6.58 2.13
CA GLU A 55 -17.85 -6.52 3.43
C GLU A 55 -16.34 -6.81 3.30
N PRO A 56 -15.50 -6.24 4.19
CA PRO A 56 -14.10 -6.65 4.28
C PRO A 56 -13.99 -8.16 4.52
N PHE A 57 -12.98 -8.80 3.90
CA PHE A 57 -12.73 -10.23 4.07
C PHE A 57 -12.61 -10.66 5.55
N THR A 58 -12.06 -9.79 6.39
CA THR A 58 -11.98 -9.98 7.83
C THR A 58 -12.71 -8.84 8.54
N VAL A 59 -13.79 -9.17 9.25
CA VAL A 59 -14.48 -8.25 10.15
C VAL A 59 -13.85 -8.34 11.54
N PHE A 60 -13.63 -7.20 12.17
CA PHE A 60 -13.10 -7.14 13.53
C PHE A 60 -13.97 -7.95 14.50
N THR A 61 -13.36 -8.93 15.15
CA THR A 61 -14.02 -9.71 16.21
C THR A 61 -13.39 -9.37 17.57
N PRO A 62 -14.12 -8.71 18.48
CA PRO A 62 -13.59 -8.40 19.80
C PRO A 62 -13.24 -9.69 20.56
N ARG A 63 -12.07 -9.69 21.21
CA ARG A 63 -11.69 -10.79 22.10
C ARG A 63 -12.58 -10.77 23.35
N ARG A 64 -13.53 -11.71 23.45
CA ARG A 64 -14.33 -11.89 24.66
C ARG A 64 -13.45 -12.47 25.77
N ARG A 65 -13.42 -11.83 26.95
CA ARG A 65 -12.79 -12.40 28.15
C ARG A 65 -13.45 -13.76 28.41
N ARG A 66 -12.67 -14.85 28.46
CA ARG A 66 -13.19 -16.16 28.90
C ARG A 66 -13.89 -15.94 30.26
N GLY A 67 -15.16 -16.33 30.35
CA GLY A 67 -15.86 -16.39 31.62
C GLY A 67 -15.05 -17.23 32.60
N LYS A 68 -15.02 -16.81 33.87
CA LYS A 68 -14.48 -17.64 34.95
C LYS A 68 -15.26 -18.94 35.03
#